data_AF-A0A124FU90-F1
#
_entry.id   AF-A0A124FU90-F1
#
_cell.length_a   1.000
_cell.length_b   1.000
_cell.length_c   1.000
_cell.angle_alpha   90.00
_cell.angle_beta   90.00
_cell.angle_gamma   90.00
#
_symmetry.space_group_name_H-M   'P 1'
#
loop_
_entity.id
_entity.type
_entity.pdbx_description
1 polymer ?
#
loop_
_entity_poly.entity_id
_entity_poly.type
_entity_poly.pdbx_seq_one_letter_code
_entity_poly.pdbx_strand_id
1 'polypeptide(L)' 'MRTKRFDLFFVLFLLTIGFFIYKLYDYQIVNSEKYAAQVESISRRSISILPPRGMILDRNGIPIAW' A
#
# COMPACT_ATOMS: atom_id res chain seq x y z
N MET A 1 -16.51 -44.98 11.64
CA MET A 1 -16.09 -44.30 10.39
C MET A 1 -16.40 -42.79 10.33
N ARG A 2 -17.14 -42.19 11.29
CA ARG A 2 -17.53 -40.76 11.25
C ARG A 2 -16.44 -39.78 11.73
N THR A 3 -15.53 -40.21 12.61
CA THR A 3 -14.42 -39.39 13.16
C THR A 3 -13.28 -39.14 12.17
N LYS A 4 -12.93 -40.14 11.35
CA LYS A 4 -11.85 -40.06 10.34
C LYS A 4 -11.98 -38.87 9.38
N ARG A 5 -13.21 -38.46 9.03
CA ARG A 5 -13.46 -37.29 8.17
C ARG A 5 -13.19 -35.99 8.92
N PHE A 6 -13.58 -35.92 10.19
CA PHE A 6 -13.32 -34.77 11.04
C PHE A 6 -11.82 -34.61 11.33
N ASP A 7 -11.12 -35.71 11.59
CA ASP A 7 -9.67 -35.72 11.77
C ASP A 7 -8.95 -35.21 10.51
N LEU A 8 -9.43 -35.58 9.31
CA LEU A 8 -8.89 -35.07 8.05
C LEU A 8 -9.06 -33.55 7.93
N PHE A 9 -10.25 -33.01 8.23
CA PHE A 9 -10.48 -31.57 8.22
C PHE A 9 -9.61 -30.85 9.25
N PHE A 10 -9.41 -31.44 10.42
CA PHE A 10 -8.57 -30.88 11.46
C PHE A 10 -7.09 -30.80 11.04
N VAL A 11 -6.57 -31.88 10.43
CA VAL A 11 -5.21 -31.89 9.88
C VAL A 11 -5.07 -30.88 8.74
N LEU A 12 -6.04 -30.81 7.83
CA LEU A 12 -6.03 -29.84 6.73
C LEU A 12 -6.05 -28.40 7.26
N PHE A 13 -6.82 -28.14 8.31
CA PHE A 13 -6.89 -26.85 8.97
C PHE A 13 -5.54 -26.46 9.59
N LEU A 14 -4.90 -27.38 10.31
CA LEU A 14 -3.56 -27.16 10.87
C LEU A 14 -2.50 -26.90 9.80
N LEU A 15 -2.53 -27.66 8.69
CA LEU A 15 -1.63 -27.42 7.56
C LEU A 15 -1.84 -26.04 6.94
N THR A 16 -3.11 -25.61 6.83
CA THR A 16 -3.46 -24.29 6.32
C THR A 16 -2.92 -23.18 7.23
N ILE A 17 -3.08 -23.33 8.55
CA ILE A 17 -2.50 -22.39 9.51
C ILE A 17 -0.97 -22.35 9.39
N GLY A 18 -0.32 -23.52 9.34
CA GLY A 18 1.14 -23.60 9.20
C GLY A 18 1.64 -22.91 7.92
N PHE A 19 0.93 -23.08 6.81
CA PHE A 19 1.22 -22.38 5.56
C PHE A 19 1.12 -20.86 5.70
N PHE A 20 0.07 -20.35 6.35
CA PHE A 20 -0.07 -18.91 6.57
C PHE A 20 0.98 -18.35 7.52
N ILE A 21 1.39 -19.08 8.56
CA ILE A 21 2.49 -18.68 9.44
C ILE A 21 3.80 -18.59 8.65
N TYR A 22 4.09 -19.59 7.81
CA TYR A 22 5.27 -19.55 6.94
C TYR A 22 5.26 -18.35 5.99
N LYS A 23 4.11 -18.06 5.36
CA LYS A 23 3.95 -16.87 4.52
C LYS A 23 4.14 -15.57 5.29
N LEU A 24 3.64 -15.51 6.52
CA LEU A 24 3.79 -14.35 7.37
C LEU A 24 5.25 -14.14 7.78
N TYR A 25 6.00 -15.21 8.07
CA TYR A 25 7.44 -15.16 8.29
C TYR A 25 8.20 -14.66 7.05
N ASP A 26 7.86 -15.15 5.87
CA ASP A 26 8.46 -14.70 4.60
C ASP A 26 8.22 -13.20 4.36
N TYR A 27 7.01 -12.70 4.62
CA TYR A 27 6.70 -11.29 4.46
C TYR A 27 7.33 -10.39 5.53
N GLN A 28 7.33 -10.83 6.79
CA GLN A 28 7.76 -9.99 7.92
C GLN A 28 9.24 -10.08 8.26
N ILE A 29 9.91 -11.19 7.95
CA ILE A 29 11.33 -11.38 8.31
C ILE A 29 12.20 -11.36 7.06
N VAL A 30 11.85 -12.14 6.03
CA VAL A 30 12.68 -12.28 4.83
C VAL A 30 12.56 -11.04 3.94
N ASN A 31 11.34 -10.56 3.70
CA ASN A 31 11.06 -9.49 2.75
C ASN A 31 10.67 -8.16 3.41
N SER A 32 10.94 -7.98 4.70
CA SER A 32 10.53 -6.79 5.47
C SER A 32 11.01 -5.49 4.86
N GLU A 33 12.30 -5.42 4.52
CA GLU A 33 12.94 -4.23 3.93
C GLU A 33 12.32 -3.87 2.58
N LYS A 34 12.03 -4.88 1.75
CA LYS A 34 11.40 -4.70 0.43
C LYS A 34 10.02 -4.07 0.56
N TYR A 35 9.21 -4.51 1.52
CA TYR A 35 7.87 -3.96 1.74
C TYR A 35 7.90 -2.61 2.47
N ALA A 36 8.85 -2.40 3.38
CA ALA A 36 9.06 -1.10 4.03
C ALA A 36 9.46 -0.01 3.02
N ALA A 37 10.39 -0.32 2.11
CA ALA A 37 10.82 0.60 1.04
C ALA A 37 9.67 0.96 0.08
N GLN A 38 8.78 0.00 -0.23
CA GLN A 38 7.58 0.28 -1.03
C GLN A 38 6.67 1.30 -0.33
N VAL A 39 6.42 1.13 0.97
CA VAL A 39 5.58 2.08 1.74
C VAL A 39 6.22 3.46 1.80
N GLU A 40 7.54 3.56 1.97
CA GLU A 40 8.26 4.84 1.97
C GLU A 40 8.15 5.57 0.62
N SER A 41 8.13 4.81 -0.48
CA SER A 41 7.92 5.36 -1.83
C SER A 41 6.49 5.86 -2.06
N ILE A 42 5.50 5.21 -1.45
CA ILE A 42 4.07 5.57 -1.54
C ILE A 42 3.78 6.77 -0.63
N SER A 43 4.35 6.81 0.57
CA SER A 43 4.12 7.86 1.56
C SER A 43 4.74 9.20 1.12
N ARG A 44 5.85 9.18 0.37
CA ARG A 44 6.48 10.39 -0.18
C ARG A 44 5.95 10.74 -1.57
N ARG A 45 4.78 11.38 -1.67
CA ARG A 45 4.55 12.56 -2.55
C ARG A 45 3.08 13.00 -2.55
N SER A 46 2.74 13.89 -1.63
CA SER A 46 1.75 14.94 -1.93
C SER A 46 2.52 16.25 -2.09
N ILE A 47 2.95 16.54 -3.33
CA ILE A 47 3.39 17.89 -3.67
C ILE A 47 2.15 18.73 -3.91
N SER A 48 1.94 19.75 -3.08
CA SER A 48 0.91 20.76 -3.37
C SER A 48 1.38 21.54 -4.60
N ILE A 49 0.75 21.28 -5.74
CA ILE A 49 0.94 22.09 -6.94
C ILE A 49 0.10 23.34 -6.71
N LEU A 50 0.76 24.43 -6.35
CA LEU A 50 0.10 25.73 -6.25
C LEU A 50 -0.41 26.12 -7.64
N PRO A 51 -1.69 26.46 -7.80
CA PRO A 51 -2.16 26.98 -9.08
C PRO A 51 -1.43 28.28 -9.41
N PRO A 52 -1.15 28.56 -10.70
CA PRO A 52 -0.62 29.85 -11.10
C PRO A 52 -1.61 30.95 -10.69
N ARG A 53 -1.09 32.10 -10.23
CA ARG A 53 -1.93 33.28 -9.98
C ARG A 53 -2.51 33.79 -11.30
N GLY A 54 -3.71 34.34 -11.24
CA GLY A 54 -4.32 35.01 -12.38
C GLY A 54 -3.53 36.28 -12.75
N MET A 55 -3.40 36.53 -14.05
CA MET A 55 -2.81 37.76 -14.56
C MET A 55 -3.79 38.93 -14.36
N ILE A 56 -3.29 40.05 -13.83
CA ILE A 56 -4.08 41.26 -13.66
C ILE A 56 -3.84 42.16 -14.89
N LEU A 57 -4.92 42.47 -15.60
CA LEU A 57 -4.92 43.30 -16.80
C LEU A 57 -5.54 44.66 -16.52
N ASP A 58 -5.05 45.70 -17.19
CA ASP A 58 -5.75 46.97 -17.29
C ASP A 58 -6.96 46.86 -18.24
N ARG A 59 -7.71 47.96 -18.39
CA ARG A 59 -8.89 48.02 -19.30
C ARG A 59 -8.57 47.77 -20.79
N ASN A 60 -7.31 47.88 -21.19
CA ASN A 60 -6.83 47.73 -22.56
C ASN A 60 -6.18 46.36 -22.79
N GLY A 61 -6.17 45.47 -21.78
CA GLY A 61 -5.53 44.16 -21.86
C GLY A 61 -4.02 44.17 -21.62
N ILE A 62 -3.46 45.24 -21.04
CA ILE A 62 -2.04 45.36 -20.71
C ILE A 62 -1.79 44.75 -19.32
N PRO A 63 -0.82 43.83 -19.16
CA PRO A 63 -0.53 43.21 -17.88
C PRO A 63 0.10 44.19 -16.89
N ILE A 64 -0.46 44.27 -15.69
CA ILE A 64 0.06 45.08 -14.58
C ILE A 64 0.68 44.23 -13.47
N ALA A 65 0.31 42.95 -13.37
CA ALA A 65 0.92 41.96 -12.47
C ALA A 65 0.66 40.53 -12.94
N TRP A 66 1.58 39.62 -12.61
CA TRP A 66 1.51 38.18 -12.88
C TRP A 66 2.10 37.38 -11.71
#